data_AF-A0A952LGC6-F1
#
_entry.id   AF-A0A952LGC6-F1
#
_cell.length_a   1.000
_cell.length_b   1.000
_cell.length_c   1.000
_cell.angle_alpha   90.00
_cell.angle_beta   90.00
_cell.angle_gamma   90.00
#
_symmetry.space_group_name_H-M   'P 1'
#
loop_
_entity.id
_entity.type
_entity.pdbx_description
1 polymer ?
#
loop_
_entity_poly.entity_id
_entity_poly.type
_entity_poly.pdbx_seq_one_letter_code
_entity_poly.pdbx_strand_id
1 'polypeptide(L)'
;MVKTNQKGFTLLELAIVLVVIGVILGAILKGQELINNAKAKRLLNDTKGLATLQYTFYDRYGRFAGDCDNSGTVDYSPPNSSDTPNTFNTTKQAFCYDSNNPTSQNDPNKQWEELKQAQIVSFTNAREVAKNPYGGALYTASVEDANKTPYNVVVATQVPCYAAKVIDQAIDGGIDANNGSIRILNGNNYGNAQNASTWDCNSEQQLVAYVYFFDKRPN
;
A
#
# COMPACT_ATOMS: atom_id res chain seq x y z
N MET A 1 -30.30 -64.46 3.91
CA MET A 1 -30.41 -62.99 4.08
C MET A 1 -29.22 -62.56 4.94
N VAL A 2 -28.18 -61.97 4.33
CA VAL A 2 -26.95 -61.60 5.06
C VAL A 2 -27.23 -60.34 5.86
N LYS A 3 -27.17 -60.43 7.18
CA LYS A 3 -27.36 -59.30 8.09
C LYS A 3 -26.04 -58.54 8.18
N THR A 4 -25.95 -57.39 7.53
CA THR A 4 -24.79 -56.50 7.65
C THR A 4 -24.82 -55.85 9.03
N ASN A 5 -23.88 -56.22 9.90
CA ASN A 5 -23.68 -55.54 11.18
C ASN A 5 -23.14 -54.14 10.91
N GLN A 6 -24.01 -53.13 10.95
CA GLN A 6 -23.58 -51.74 11.00
C GLN A 6 -22.90 -51.49 12.35
N LYS A 7 -21.57 -51.32 12.34
CA LYS A 7 -20.81 -50.86 13.51
C LYS A 7 -21.09 -49.37 13.69
N GLY A 8 -21.74 -49.00 14.79
CA GLY A 8 -21.86 -47.60 15.19
C GLY A 8 -20.52 -47.04 15.65
N PHE A 9 -20.33 -45.72 15.54
CA PHE A 9 -19.15 -45.03 16.06
C PHE A 9 -19.11 -45.11 17.58
N THR A 10 -17.93 -45.38 18.15
CA THR A 10 -17.73 -45.37 19.60
C THR A 10 -17.66 -43.93 20.12
N LEU A 11 -18.03 -43.73 21.39
CA LEU A 11 -17.90 -42.42 22.05
C LEU A 11 -16.45 -41.91 22.05
N LEU A 12 -15.47 -42.82 22.14
CA LEU A 12 -14.05 -42.48 22.14
C LEU A 12 -13.59 -41.99 20.77
N GLU A 13 -14.03 -42.62 19.68
CA GLU A 13 -13.70 -42.19 18.32
C GLU A 13 -14.25 -40.79 18.04
N LEU A 14 -15.48 -40.50 18.46
CA LEU A 14 -16.04 -39.14 18.32
C LEU A 14 -15.35 -38.12 19.23
N ALA A 15 -14.93 -38.52 20.44
CA ALA A 15 -14.21 -37.63 21.35
C ALA A 15 -12.87 -37.15 20.78
N ILE A 16 -12.07 -38.05 20.21
CA ILE A 16 -10.78 -37.69 19.59
C ILE A 16 -11.01 -36.80 18.37
N VAL A 17 -12.02 -37.10 17.54
CA VAL A 17 -12.35 -36.28 16.37
C VAL A 17 -12.71 -34.85 16.75
N LEU A 18 -13.53 -34.64 17.79
CA LEU A 18 -13.88 -33.29 18.25
C LEU A 18 -12.67 -32.54 18.81
N VAL A 19 -11.76 -33.22 19.52
CA VAL A 19 -10.51 -32.61 20.00
C VAL A 19 -9.63 -32.18 18.83
N VAL A 20 -9.45 -33.03 17.84
CA VAL A 20 -8.63 -32.72 16.65
C VAL A 20 -9.22 -31.53 15.88
N ILE A 21 -10.54 -31.50 15.67
CA ILE A 21 -11.21 -30.36 15.02
C ILE A 21 -11.02 -29.08 15.86
N GLY A 22 -11.16 -29.15 17.18
CA GLY A 22 -10.94 -28.01 18.08
C GLY A 22 -9.52 -27.44 17.97
N VAL A 23 -8.51 -28.31 17.95
CA VAL A 23 -7.10 -27.90 17.81
C VAL A 23 -6.84 -27.29 16.43
N ILE A 24 -7.37 -27.89 15.36
CA ILE A 24 -7.21 -27.38 13.99
C ILE A 24 -7.86 -26.00 13.85
N LEU A 25 -9.08 -25.82 14.35
CA LEU A 25 -9.77 -24.53 14.31
C LEU A 25 -9.00 -23.45 15.08
N GLY A 26 -8.47 -23.77 16.27
CA GLY A 26 -7.63 -22.86 17.04
C GLY A 26 -6.34 -22.47 16.30
N ALA A 27 -5.68 -23.44 15.68
CA ALA A 27 -4.46 -23.20 14.89
C ALA A 27 -4.72 -22.32 13.66
N ILE A 28 -5.84 -22.52 12.95
CA ILE A 28 -6.19 -21.73 11.77
C ILE A 28 -6.44 -20.27 12.14
N LEU A 29 -7.19 -20.00 13.22
CA LEU A 29 -7.48 -18.63 13.65
C LEU A 29 -6.18 -17.87 13.97
N LYS A 30 -5.25 -18.50 14.70
CA LYS A 30 -3.96 -17.89 14.99
C LYS A 30 -3.09 -17.76 13.74
N GLY A 31 -3.14 -18.75 12.85
CA GLY A 31 -2.42 -18.73 11.58
C GLY A 31 -2.84 -17.56 10.69
N GLN A 32 -4.14 -17.24 10.62
CA GLN A 32 -4.64 -16.11 9.86
C GLN A 32 -4.14 -14.76 10.40
N GLU A 33 -4.15 -14.59 11.72
CA GLU A 33 -3.62 -13.37 12.36
C GLU A 33 -2.12 -13.17 12.07
N LEU A 34 -1.33 -14.25 12.13
CA LEU A 34 0.09 -14.20 11.80
C LEU A 34 0.34 -13.81 10.34
N ILE A 35 -0.44 -14.36 9.40
CA ILE A 35 -0.35 -14.01 7.98
C ILE A 35 -0.71 -12.53 7.77
N ASN A 36 -1.76 -12.03 8.42
CA ASN A 36 -2.20 -10.65 8.32
C ASN A 36 -1.13 -9.67 8.84
N ASN A 37 -0.52 -9.98 9.98
CA ASN A 37 0.60 -9.21 10.53
C ASN A 37 1.82 -9.23 9.62
N ALA A 38 2.15 -10.38 9.03
CA ALA A 38 3.25 -10.50 8.07
C ALA A 38 3.01 -9.65 6.81
N LYS A 39 1.77 -9.63 6.30
CA LYS A 39 1.39 -8.77 5.15
C LYS A 39 1.52 -7.28 5.48
N ALA A 40 1.03 -6.85 6.65
CA ALA A 40 1.13 -5.45 7.08
C ALA A 40 2.60 -5.03 7.24
N LYS A 41 3.44 -5.87 7.87
CA LYS A 41 4.87 -5.61 8.03
C LYS A 41 5.63 -5.60 6.70
N ARG A 42 5.25 -6.47 5.75
CA ARG A 42 5.80 -6.44 4.39
C ARG A 42 5.46 -5.12 3.70
N LEU A 43 4.20 -4.71 3.74
CA LEU A 43 3.77 -3.43 3.15
C LEU A 43 4.50 -2.24 3.78
N LEU A 44 4.66 -2.21 5.10
CA LEU A 44 5.45 -1.19 5.80
C LEU A 44 6.89 -1.09 5.26
N ASN A 45 7.56 -2.23 5.08
CA ASN A 45 8.92 -2.28 4.55
C ASN A 45 8.95 -1.84 3.08
N ASP A 46 7.98 -2.26 2.27
CA ASP A 46 7.88 -1.87 0.86
C ASP A 46 7.68 -0.34 0.73
N THR A 47 6.83 0.25 1.59
CA THR A 47 6.60 1.71 1.65
C THR A 47 7.88 2.49 1.99
N LYS A 48 8.61 2.06 3.03
CA LYS A 48 9.90 2.67 3.40
C LYS A 48 10.97 2.43 2.34
N GLY A 49 10.96 1.27 1.71
CA GLY A 49 11.82 0.90 0.60
C GLY A 49 11.64 1.86 -0.58
N LEU A 50 10.39 2.11 -0.98
CA LEU A 50 10.10 3.04 -2.08
C LEU A 50 10.56 4.48 -1.77
N ALA A 51 10.35 4.96 -0.55
CA ALA A 51 10.91 6.25 -0.13
C ALA A 51 12.45 6.28 -0.24
N THR A 52 13.13 5.19 0.13
CA THR A 52 14.59 5.08 0.00
C THR A 52 15.05 5.08 -1.45
N LEU A 53 14.30 4.42 -2.35
CA LEU A 53 14.57 4.43 -3.79
C LEU A 53 14.47 5.84 -4.37
N GLN A 54 13.49 6.63 -3.92
CA GLN A 54 13.35 8.02 -4.32
C GLN A 54 14.54 8.87 -3.89
N TYR A 55 14.99 8.74 -2.64
CA TYR A 55 16.19 9.45 -2.18
C TYR A 55 17.45 9.02 -2.93
N THR A 56 17.60 7.74 -3.25
CA THR A 56 18.73 7.25 -4.06
C THR A 56 18.74 7.87 -5.46
N PHE A 57 17.57 8.08 -6.05
CA PHE A 57 17.44 8.78 -7.33
C PHE A 57 17.74 10.27 -7.18
N TYR A 58 17.23 10.91 -6.12
CA TYR A 58 17.50 12.30 -5.78
C TYR A 58 18.99 12.57 -5.61
N ASP A 59 19.73 11.73 -4.89
CA ASP A 59 21.17 11.88 -4.69
C ASP A 59 21.96 11.82 -6.01
N ARG A 60 21.42 11.15 -7.04
CA ARG A 60 22.07 11.00 -8.35
C ARG A 60 21.70 12.08 -9.34
N TYR A 61 20.45 12.56 -9.32
CA TYR A 61 19.91 13.45 -10.36
C TYR A 61 19.46 14.82 -9.83
N GLY A 62 19.43 15.04 -8.51
CA GLY A 62 19.01 16.30 -7.89
C GLY A 62 17.50 16.54 -7.89
N ARG A 63 16.69 15.54 -8.26
CA ARG A 63 15.22 15.58 -8.32
C ARG A 63 14.63 14.21 -8.00
N PHE A 64 13.35 14.15 -7.68
CA PHE A 64 12.68 12.86 -7.45
C PHE A 64 12.32 12.15 -8.76
N ALA A 65 12.20 10.83 -8.72
CA ALA A 65 11.75 10.06 -9.88
C ALA A 65 10.25 10.33 -10.12
N GLY A 66 9.90 10.68 -11.36
CA GLY A 66 8.56 11.12 -11.74
C GLY A 66 8.29 12.62 -11.57
N ASP A 67 9.27 13.41 -11.10
CA ASP A 67 9.28 14.88 -11.16
C ASP A 67 9.90 15.27 -12.52
N CYS A 68 9.09 15.32 -13.58
CA CYS A 68 9.61 15.54 -14.93
C CYS A 68 9.88 17.03 -15.23
N ASP A 69 9.20 17.93 -14.53
CA ASP A 69 9.33 19.38 -14.69
C ASP A 69 10.39 20.00 -13.77
N ASN A 70 11.00 19.17 -12.90
CA ASN A 70 12.02 19.56 -11.92
C ASN A 70 11.50 20.63 -10.95
N SER A 71 10.21 20.58 -10.61
CA SER A 71 9.54 21.42 -9.63
C SER A 71 9.87 21.04 -8.18
N GLY A 72 10.53 19.90 -7.97
CA GLY A 72 10.78 19.31 -6.66
C GLY A 72 9.59 18.47 -6.17
N THR A 73 8.60 18.23 -7.02
CA THR A 73 7.38 17.49 -6.69
C THR A 73 7.13 16.41 -7.74
N VAL A 74 6.71 15.22 -7.32
CA VAL A 74 6.28 14.17 -8.25
C VAL A 74 5.04 14.62 -9.03
N ASP A 75 5.10 14.58 -10.35
CA ASP A 75 4.04 15.07 -11.25
C ASP A 75 2.72 14.29 -11.13
N TYR A 76 2.80 13.03 -10.67
CA TYR A 76 1.64 12.17 -10.54
C TYR A 76 0.77 12.57 -9.35
N SER A 77 -0.52 12.82 -9.61
CA SER A 77 -1.53 13.00 -8.56
C SER A 77 -2.37 11.73 -8.42
N PRO A 78 -2.55 11.21 -7.20
CA PRO A 78 -3.23 9.93 -7.01
C PRO A 78 -4.72 10.04 -7.35
N PRO A 79 -5.32 8.99 -7.94
CA PRO A 79 -6.77 8.91 -8.09
C PRO A 79 -7.43 8.78 -6.71
N ASN A 80 -8.75 8.93 -6.67
CA ASN A 80 -9.64 8.67 -5.52
C ASN A 80 -9.19 7.57 -4.54
N SER A 81 -9.64 7.71 -3.29
CA SER A 81 -9.12 7.16 -2.02
C SER A 81 -8.88 5.65 -1.86
N SER A 82 -9.13 4.82 -2.86
CA SER A 82 -8.86 3.37 -2.80
C SER A 82 -8.55 2.74 -4.15
N ASP A 83 -8.67 3.49 -5.26
CA ASP A 83 -8.53 2.93 -6.59
C ASP A 83 -7.05 2.70 -6.93
N THR A 84 -6.78 1.54 -7.53
CA THR A 84 -5.47 1.32 -8.15
C THR A 84 -5.42 2.03 -9.49
N PRO A 85 -4.38 2.83 -9.76
CA PRO A 85 -4.17 3.37 -11.09
C PRO A 85 -4.23 2.27 -12.16
N ASN A 86 -5.00 2.49 -13.22
CA ASN A 86 -5.11 1.58 -14.37
C ASN A 86 -3.97 1.75 -15.38
N THR A 87 -3.09 2.74 -15.14
CA THR A 87 -2.05 3.22 -16.04
C THR A 87 -0.73 2.46 -15.95
N PHE A 88 -0.60 1.42 -15.11
CA PHE A 88 0.60 0.57 -15.10
C PHE A 88 0.74 -0.31 -16.37
N ASN A 89 0.95 0.32 -17.52
CA ASN A 89 1.09 -0.29 -18.84
C ASN A 89 2.55 -0.33 -19.32
N THR A 90 2.86 -1.34 -20.12
CA THR A 90 4.15 -1.85 -20.61
C THR A 90 4.86 -1.04 -21.71
N THR A 91 4.30 0.08 -22.18
CA THR A 91 4.90 0.85 -23.27
C THR A 91 5.90 1.87 -22.74
N LYS A 92 7.19 1.61 -23.03
CA LYS A 92 8.36 2.48 -22.83
C LYS A 92 7.99 3.96 -22.72
N GLN A 93 8.06 4.49 -21.51
CA GLN A 93 8.14 5.93 -21.31
C GLN A 93 9.62 6.29 -21.26
N ALA A 94 10.02 7.25 -22.08
CA ALA A 94 11.38 7.79 -22.03
C ALA A 94 11.66 8.33 -20.61
N PHE A 95 12.94 8.40 -20.21
CA PHE A 95 13.36 9.22 -19.08
C PHE A 95 12.64 10.57 -19.15
N CYS A 96 12.13 11.10 -18.04
CA CYS A 96 11.42 12.38 -18.07
C CYS A 96 12.33 13.43 -18.72
N TYR A 97 11.98 13.86 -19.93
CA TYR A 97 12.75 14.87 -20.65
C TYR A 97 11.86 15.79 -21.52
N ASP A 98 10.55 15.73 -21.37
CA ASP A 98 9.64 16.58 -22.16
C ASP A 98 8.79 17.49 -21.27
N SER A 99 9.32 18.69 -21.00
CA SER A 99 8.62 19.81 -20.37
C SER A 99 7.52 20.41 -21.26
N ASN A 100 7.42 20.01 -22.54
CA ASN A 100 6.55 20.64 -23.53
C ASN A 100 5.28 19.83 -23.83
N ASN A 101 5.07 18.67 -23.19
CA ASN A 101 3.89 17.83 -23.38
C ASN A 101 3.22 17.38 -22.05
N PRO A 102 2.47 18.27 -21.39
CA PRO A 102 1.92 18.04 -20.05
C PRO A 102 0.82 16.97 -19.96
N THR A 103 0.20 16.57 -21.08
CA THR A 103 -0.87 15.54 -21.07
C THR A 103 -0.33 14.11 -20.84
N SER A 104 0.99 13.95 -20.83
CA SER A 104 1.66 12.70 -20.51
C SER A 104 2.18 12.64 -19.06
N GLN A 105 2.09 13.72 -18.26
CA GLN A 105 2.76 13.86 -16.96
C GLN A 105 2.08 13.09 -15.81
N ASN A 106 0.77 12.92 -15.85
CA ASN A 106 0.02 12.21 -14.80
C ASN A 106 0.01 10.68 -14.99
N ASP A 107 1.19 10.05 -14.99
CA ASP A 107 1.33 8.60 -15.10
C ASP A 107 2.25 8.03 -13.98
N PRO A 108 1.73 7.12 -13.12
CA PRO A 108 2.52 6.53 -12.04
C PRO A 108 3.60 5.57 -12.54
N ASN A 109 3.63 5.21 -13.82
CA ASN A 109 4.74 4.43 -14.39
C ASN A 109 6.03 5.23 -14.51
N LYS A 110 5.96 6.56 -14.66
CA LYS A 110 7.15 7.37 -14.96
C LYS A 110 8.23 7.21 -13.91
N GLN A 111 7.87 7.34 -12.65
CA GLN A 111 8.78 7.09 -11.53
C GLN A 111 9.47 5.72 -11.64
N TRP A 112 8.75 4.66 -12.00
CA TRP A 112 9.29 3.30 -12.05
C TRP A 112 10.22 3.14 -13.24
N GLU A 113 9.86 3.67 -14.41
CA GLU A 113 10.72 3.66 -15.58
C GLU A 113 11.99 4.49 -15.37
N GLU A 114 11.93 5.62 -14.66
CA GLU A 114 13.12 6.39 -14.28
C GLU A 114 14.01 5.63 -13.32
N LEU A 115 13.46 5.01 -12.28
CA LEU A 115 14.20 4.15 -11.36
C LEU A 115 14.86 2.97 -12.09
N LYS A 116 14.21 2.43 -13.12
CA LYS A 116 14.74 1.37 -13.97
C LYS A 116 15.88 1.84 -14.87
N GLN A 117 15.70 2.98 -15.54
CA GLN A 117 16.72 3.55 -16.43
C GLN A 117 17.95 4.03 -15.65
N ALA A 118 17.75 4.49 -14.42
CA ALA A 118 18.82 4.78 -13.47
C ALA A 118 19.50 3.53 -12.90
N GLN A 119 19.07 2.31 -13.29
CA GLN A 119 19.60 1.04 -12.78
C GLN A 119 19.49 0.89 -11.25
N ILE A 120 18.52 1.56 -10.62
CA ILE A 120 18.25 1.44 -9.19
C ILE A 120 17.36 0.21 -8.93
N VAL A 121 16.39 -0.01 -9.80
CA VAL A 121 15.47 -1.17 -9.74
C VAL A 121 15.46 -1.89 -11.09
N SER A 122 15.25 -3.20 -11.07
CA SER A 122 15.07 -3.99 -12.29
C SER A 122 13.73 -4.70 -12.28
N PHE A 123 12.96 -4.56 -13.36
CA PHE A 123 11.67 -5.20 -13.53
C PHE A 123 11.29 -5.31 -15.01
N THR A 124 10.39 -6.24 -15.32
CA THR A 124 9.81 -6.39 -16.66
C THR A 124 8.63 -5.45 -16.84
N ASN A 125 7.72 -5.42 -15.86
CA ASN A 125 6.56 -4.54 -15.84
C ASN A 125 6.48 -3.77 -14.50
N ALA A 126 6.23 -2.46 -14.57
CA ALA A 126 6.08 -1.61 -13.38
C ALA A 126 5.00 -2.12 -12.41
N ARG A 127 3.94 -2.80 -12.90
CA ARG A 127 2.93 -3.41 -12.04
C ARG A 127 3.49 -4.50 -11.11
N GLU A 128 4.57 -5.19 -11.49
CA GLU A 128 5.17 -6.24 -10.66
C GLU A 128 5.80 -5.67 -9.38
N VAL A 129 6.44 -4.51 -9.50
CA VAL A 129 7.08 -3.80 -8.39
C VAL A 129 6.13 -2.87 -7.64
N ALA A 130 5.11 -2.34 -8.33
CA ALA A 130 4.10 -1.50 -7.72
C ALA A 130 3.02 -2.30 -6.98
N LYS A 131 2.93 -3.63 -7.10
CA LYS A 131 1.87 -4.40 -6.44
C LYS A 131 2.14 -4.57 -4.94
N ASN A 132 1.17 -4.22 -4.11
CA ASN A 132 1.26 -4.44 -2.67
C ASN A 132 0.73 -5.83 -2.24
N PRO A 133 0.98 -6.29 -0.99
CA PRO A 133 0.56 -7.61 -0.50
C PRO A 133 -0.95 -7.87 -0.46
N TYR A 134 -1.77 -6.82 -0.60
CA TYR A 134 -3.23 -6.88 -0.59
C TYR A 134 -3.85 -6.84 -2.00
N GLY A 135 -3.03 -6.71 -3.05
CA GLY A 135 -3.47 -6.68 -4.44
C GLY A 135 -3.59 -5.27 -5.04
N GLY A 136 -3.51 -4.25 -4.19
CA GLY A 136 -3.45 -2.85 -4.59
C GLY A 136 -2.10 -2.42 -5.16
N ALA A 137 -1.90 -1.12 -5.24
CA ALA A 137 -0.70 -0.50 -5.78
C ALA A 137 0.07 0.25 -4.68
N LEU A 138 1.37 0.40 -4.88
CA LEU A 138 2.33 1.17 -4.11
C LEU A 138 3.12 2.01 -5.12
N TYR A 139 3.07 3.33 -4.97
CA TYR A 139 3.71 4.27 -5.90
C TYR A 139 3.92 5.61 -5.20
N THR A 140 4.73 6.49 -5.76
CA THR A 140 4.90 7.87 -5.29
C THR A 140 4.01 8.81 -6.06
N ALA A 141 3.55 9.84 -5.38
CA ALA A 141 2.66 10.84 -5.93
C ALA A 141 2.83 12.15 -5.16
N SER A 142 2.17 13.19 -5.65
CA SER A 142 1.97 14.44 -4.93
C SER A 142 0.54 14.54 -4.42
N VAL A 143 0.42 15.02 -3.18
CA VAL A 143 -0.87 15.38 -2.57
C VAL A 143 -0.82 16.82 -2.12
N GLU A 144 -1.97 17.47 -2.12
CA GLU A 144 -2.08 18.88 -1.77
C GLU A 144 -2.77 19.09 -0.42
N ASP A 145 -2.38 20.15 0.28
CA ASP A 145 -3.15 20.67 1.42
C ASP A 145 -4.30 21.59 0.96
N ALA A 146 -5.10 22.07 1.91
CA ALA A 146 -6.18 23.01 1.63
C ALA A 146 -5.71 24.33 0.97
N ASN A 147 -4.43 24.69 1.11
CA ASN A 147 -3.81 25.86 0.49
C ASN A 147 -3.13 25.54 -0.85
N LYS A 148 -3.28 24.32 -1.38
CA LYS A 148 -2.62 23.80 -2.58
C LYS A 148 -1.10 23.71 -2.49
N THR A 149 -0.57 23.55 -1.28
CA THR A 149 0.85 23.23 -1.10
C THR A 149 1.06 21.76 -1.42
N PRO A 150 1.92 21.40 -2.39
CA PRO A 150 2.17 20.01 -2.74
C PRO A 150 3.16 19.36 -1.77
N TYR A 151 2.94 18.08 -1.50
CA TYR A 151 3.78 17.22 -0.68
C TYR A 151 4.07 15.91 -1.40
N ASN A 152 5.32 15.49 -1.39
CA ASN A 152 5.73 14.20 -1.94
C ASN A 152 5.39 13.07 -0.97
N VAL A 153 4.64 12.09 -1.45
CA VAL A 153 4.17 10.96 -0.65
C VAL A 153 4.35 9.63 -1.37
N VAL A 154 4.49 8.58 -0.58
CA VAL A 154 4.26 7.20 -1.03
C VAL A 154 2.80 6.86 -0.78
N VAL A 155 2.07 6.42 -1.79
CA VAL A 155 0.66 6.03 -1.73
C VAL A 155 0.55 4.52 -1.80
N ALA A 156 -0.20 3.93 -0.87
CA ALA A 156 -0.59 2.52 -0.91
C ALA A 156 -2.11 2.40 -1.01
N THR A 157 -2.62 1.67 -2.00
CA THR A 157 -4.07 1.54 -2.27
C THR A 157 -4.60 0.14 -1.95
N GLN A 158 -5.92 -0.01 -1.82
CA GLN A 158 -6.58 -1.28 -1.44
C GLN A 158 -5.98 -1.95 -0.19
N VAL A 159 -5.63 -1.14 0.81
CA VAL A 159 -5.09 -1.63 2.08
C VAL A 159 -6.27 -1.83 3.04
N PRO A 160 -6.45 -3.01 3.65
CA PRO A 160 -7.44 -3.19 4.69
C PRO A 160 -7.20 -2.23 5.86
N CYS A 161 -8.25 -1.69 6.44
CA CYS A 161 -8.15 -0.69 7.50
C CYS A 161 -7.32 -1.17 8.71
N TYR A 162 -7.45 -2.43 9.11
CA TYR A 162 -6.65 -2.97 10.22
C TYR A 162 -5.15 -2.87 9.93
N ALA A 163 -4.75 -3.12 8.68
CA ALA A 163 -3.35 -3.11 8.28
C ALA A 163 -2.85 -1.67 8.26
N ALA A 164 -3.68 -0.73 7.79
CA ALA A 164 -3.34 0.67 7.75
C ALA A 164 -3.10 1.25 9.17
N LYS A 165 -3.97 0.93 10.14
CA LYS A 165 -3.77 1.27 11.57
C LYS A 165 -2.49 0.68 12.17
N VAL A 166 -2.17 -0.57 11.84
CA VAL A 166 -0.94 -1.23 12.32
C VAL A 166 0.31 -0.56 11.73
N ILE A 167 0.27 -0.16 10.46
CA ILE A 167 1.37 0.52 9.79
C ILE A 167 1.55 1.93 10.37
N ASP A 168 0.45 2.66 10.58
CA ASP A 168 0.39 3.99 11.22
C ASP A 168 1.10 3.98 12.57
N GLN A 169 0.62 3.14 13.48
CA GLN A 169 1.19 2.95 14.81
C GLN A 169 2.67 2.52 14.77
N ALA A 170 3.08 1.78 13.73
CA ALA A 170 4.47 1.36 13.58
C ALA A 170 5.41 2.45 13.04
N ILE A 171 4.90 3.51 12.41
CA ILE A 171 5.72 4.61 11.87
C ILE A 171 5.82 5.78 12.84
N ASP A 172 4.72 6.26 13.40
CA ASP A 172 4.71 7.47 14.25
C ASP A 172 4.16 7.26 15.66
N GLY A 173 3.76 6.02 16.00
CA GLY A 173 3.39 5.63 17.36
C GLY A 173 1.96 6.00 17.77
N GLY A 174 1.24 6.74 16.93
CA GLY A 174 -0.18 7.06 17.09
C GLY A 174 -1.07 6.16 16.23
N ILE A 175 -2.35 6.10 16.56
CA ILE A 175 -3.36 5.67 15.59
C ILE A 175 -4.16 6.92 15.28
N ASP A 176 -3.77 7.63 14.23
CA ASP A 176 -4.45 8.83 13.78
C ASP A 176 -4.40 8.92 12.25
N ALA A 177 -5.56 9.21 11.65
CA ALA A 177 -5.66 9.21 10.20
C ALA A 177 -5.33 10.57 9.56
N ASN A 178 -5.20 11.61 10.38
CA ASN A 178 -5.10 13.00 9.94
C ASN A 178 -3.79 13.69 10.34
N ASN A 179 -3.04 13.13 11.30
CA ASN A 179 -1.79 13.71 11.76
C ASN A 179 -0.63 12.76 11.42
N GLY A 180 0.56 13.07 11.91
CA GLY A 180 1.69 12.17 11.72
C GLY A 180 2.19 12.04 10.29
N SER A 181 2.93 10.96 10.07
CA SER A 181 3.65 10.66 8.82
C SER A 181 2.82 9.79 7.90
N ILE A 182 1.82 9.08 8.43
CA ILE A 182 0.84 8.35 7.64
C ILE A 182 -0.50 9.05 7.78
N ARG A 183 -1.16 9.29 6.66
CA ARG A 183 -2.52 9.84 6.66
C ARG A 183 -3.40 9.09 5.69
N ILE A 184 -4.70 9.12 5.92
CA ILE A 184 -5.66 8.60 4.94
C ILE A 184 -5.62 9.45 3.66
N LEU A 185 -5.65 8.79 2.51
CA LEU A 185 -5.80 9.46 1.22
C LEU A 185 -7.29 9.72 0.96
N ASN A 186 -7.65 10.94 0.56
CA ASN A 186 -9.00 11.29 0.13
C ASN A 186 -8.97 12.10 -1.17
N GLY A 187 -9.11 11.43 -2.31
CA GLY A 187 -8.85 12.04 -3.61
C GLY A 187 -7.36 12.35 -3.75
N ASN A 188 -7.07 13.55 -4.21
CA ASN A 188 -5.74 14.17 -4.27
C ASN A 188 -5.36 14.94 -2.98
N ASN A 189 -6.19 14.83 -1.93
CA ASN A 189 -5.93 15.39 -0.60
C ASN A 189 -5.57 14.28 0.40
N TYR A 190 -5.13 14.70 1.59
CA TYR A 190 -4.84 13.82 2.72
C TYR A 190 -5.57 14.29 3.98
N GLY A 191 -5.69 13.40 4.98
CA GLY A 191 -6.06 13.78 6.34
C GLY A 191 -7.48 14.34 6.51
N ASN A 192 -8.43 13.83 5.73
CA ASN A 192 -9.85 14.19 5.84
C ASN A 192 -10.70 13.01 6.34
N ALA A 193 -10.23 12.33 7.41
CA ALA A 193 -11.10 11.48 8.21
C ALA A 193 -12.00 12.39 9.07
N GLN A 194 -13.32 12.21 8.98
CA GLN A 194 -14.36 12.75 9.86
C GLN A 194 -14.02 12.52 11.35
N ASN A 195 -13.42 11.36 11.69
CA ASN A 195 -12.89 11.09 13.02
C ASN A 195 -11.36 11.15 12.99
N ALA A 196 -10.78 12.30 13.31
CA ALA A 196 -9.33 12.50 13.31
C ALA A 196 -8.53 11.59 14.27
N SER A 197 -9.21 10.92 15.22
CA SER A 197 -8.63 10.05 16.24
C SER A 197 -8.66 8.55 15.91
N THR A 198 -9.30 8.14 14.80
CA THR A 198 -9.34 6.76 14.34
C THR A 198 -9.42 6.72 12.81
N TRP A 199 -8.85 5.69 12.18
CA TRP A 199 -9.05 5.51 10.74
C TRP A 199 -10.54 5.31 10.45
N ASP A 200 -11.10 6.19 9.59
CA ASP A 200 -12.52 6.35 9.22
C ASP A 200 -13.09 5.15 8.44
N CYS A 201 -13.09 3.99 9.09
CA CYS A 201 -13.47 2.72 8.50
C CYS A 201 -14.70 2.16 9.22
N ASN A 202 -15.72 1.80 8.46
CA ASN A 202 -16.91 1.12 8.96
C ASN A 202 -16.64 -0.36 9.30
N SER A 203 -15.52 -0.91 8.83
CA SER A 203 -15.07 -2.28 9.09
C SER A 203 -13.54 -2.38 8.98
N GLU A 204 -12.93 -3.28 9.75
CA GLU A 204 -11.49 -3.57 9.67
C GLU A 204 -11.04 -4.10 8.29
N GLN A 205 -11.97 -4.69 7.53
CA GLN A 205 -11.71 -5.18 6.17
C GLN A 205 -12.03 -4.14 5.08
N GLN A 206 -12.54 -2.96 5.45
CA GLN A 206 -12.76 -1.89 4.49
C GLN A 206 -11.43 -1.51 3.86
N LEU A 207 -11.42 -1.45 2.53
CA LEU A 207 -10.24 -1.05 1.77
C LEU A 207 -10.11 0.46 1.80
N VAL A 208 -8.94 0.92 2.19
CA VAL A 208 -8.54 2.33 2.21
C VAL A 208 -7.24 2.51 1.43
N ALA A 209 -6.91 3.74 1.11
CA ALA A 209 -5.57 4.12 0.71
C ALA A 209 -4.97 5.06 1.76
N TYR A 210 -3.65 4.99 1.89
CA TYR A 210 -2.92 5.89 2.76
C TYR A 210 -1.76 6.51 2.03
N VAL A 211 -1.33 7.65 2.55
CA VAL A 211 -0.14 8.37 2.13
C VAL A 211 0.90 8.31 3.24
N TYR A 212 2.16 8.12 2.85
CA TYR A 212 3.32 8.23 3.73
C TYR A 212 4.18 9.40 3.26
N PHE A 213 4.31 10.42 4.10
CA PHE A 213 5.12 11.61 3.83
C PHE A 213 6.59 11.28 4.06
N PHE A 214 7.33 11.13 2.96
CA PHE A 214 8.76 10.86 3.03
C PHE A 214 9.59 12.14 3.07
N ASP A 215 9.25 13.15 2.26
CA ASP A 215 9.97 14.42 2.14
C ASP A 215 9.52 15.47 3.17
N LYS A 216 8.59 16.35 2.80
CA LYS A 216 8.01 17.36 3.68
C LYS A 216 6.75 16.83 4.32
N ARG A 217 6.50 17.23 5.56
CA ARG A 217 5.28 16.90 6.29
C ARG A 217 4.40 18.12 6.46
N PRO A 218 3.07 17.96 6.35
CA PRO A 218 2.14 18.99 6.77
C PRO A 218 2.27 19.23 8.26
N ASN A 219 2.19 20.48 8.66
CA ASN A 219 2.07 20.87 10.07
C ASN A 219 0.77 20.35 10.69
#